data_AF-A0A800C9C4-F1
#
_entry.id   AF-A0A800C9C4-F1
#
_cell.length_a   1.000
_cell.length_b   1.000
_cell.length_c   1.000
_cell.angle_alpha   90.00
_cell.angle_beta   90.00
_cell.angle_gamma   90.00
#
_symmetry.space_group_name_H-M   'P 1'
#
loop_
_entity.id
_entity.type
_entity.pdbx_description
1 polymer ?
#
loop_
_entity_poly.entity_id
_entity_poly.type
_entity_poly.pdbx_seq_one_letter_code
_entity_poly.pdbx_strand_id
1 'polypeptide(L)' 'MFEFHVAREARDRYQFDESLFAYDGRVIIGDYNAAQRFAHRMNVAREADKSLERAVRASDIYALGL' A
#
# COMPACT_ATOMS: atom_id res chain seq x y z
N MET A 1 7.17 -0.44 16.36
CA MET A 1 6.95 0.25 15.06
C MET A 1 7.08 -0.83 14.01
N PHE A 2 5.97 -1.20 13.36
CA PHE A 2 5.99 -2.26 12.37
C PHE A 2 6.31 -1.65 11.01
N GLU A 3 7.47 -2.01 10.49
CA GLU A 3 7.89 -1.71 9.14
C GLU A 3 7.65 -2.96 8.32
N PHE A 4 7.00 -2.84 7.17
CA PHE A 4 6.90 -3.95 6.24
C PHE A 4 7.57 -3.59 4.92
N HIS A 5 8.24 -4.59 4.35
CA HIS A 5 8.97 -4.45 3.11
C HIS A 5 8.01 -4.55 1.92
N VAL A 6 8.13 -3.62 0.98
CA VAL A 6 7.38 -3.65 -0.27
C VAL A 6 8.36 -3.88 -1.41
N ALA A 7 8.20 -5.03 -2.07
CA ALA A 7 9.03 -5.39 -3.21
C ALA A 7 9.03 -4.28 -4.26
N ARG A 8 10.19 -4.06 -4.90
CA ARG A 8 10.34 -3.03 -5.94
C ARG A 8 9.31 -3.18 -7.06
N GLU A 9 9.06 -4.41 -7.52
CA GLU A 9 8.05 -4.69 -8.54
C GLU A 9 6.65 -4.23 -8.14
N ALA A 10 6.29 -4.34 -6.86
CA ALA A 10 5.02 -3.84 -6.37
C ALA A 10 4.98 -2.31 -6.34
N ARG A 11 6.08 -1.65 -5.96
CA ARG A 11 6.20 -0.19 -5.99
C ARG A 11 6.03 0.37 -7.39
N ASP A 12 6.71 -0.25 -8.35
CA ASP A 12 6.62 0.10 -9.76
C ASP A 12 5.21 -0.17 -10.30
N ARG A 13 4.61 -1.33 -9.98
CA ARG A 13 3.26 -1.70 -10.44
C ARG A 13 2.19 -0.72 -9.95
N TYR A 14 2.24 -0.35 -8.67
CA TYR A 14 1.23 0.52 -8.05
C TYR A 14 1.60 2.01 -8.14
N GLN A 15 2.77 2.31 -8.73
CA GLN A 15 3.28 3.67 -8.93
C GLN A 15 3.20 4.45 -7.61
N PHE A 16 3.69 3.85 -6.53
CA PHE A 16 3.75 4.55 -5.24
C PHE A 16 4.78 5.66 -5.30
N ASP A 17 4.56 6.71 -4.51
CA ASP A 17 5.57 7.74 -4.31
C ASP A 17 6.79 7.12 -3.61
N GLU A 18 7.95 7.15 -4.26
CA GLU A 18 9.18 6.58 -3.72
C GLU A 18 9.60 7.24 -2.42
N SER A 19 9.20 8.50 -2.17
CA SER A 19 9.48 9.21 -0.92
C SER A 19 8.82 8.56 0.30
N LEU A 20 7.87 7.64 0.10
CA LEU A 20 7.23 6.88 1.17
C LEU A 20 8.11 5.74 1.69
N PHE A 21 9.17 5.36 0.98
CA PHE A 21 9.98 4.19 1.31
C PHE A 21 11.38 4.59 1.78
N ALA A 22 11.90 3.85 2.76
CA ALA A 22 13.32 3.86 3.06
C ALA A 22 14.13 3.27 1.89
N TYR A 23 15.45 3.53 1.89
CA TYR A 23 16.35 3.04 0.84
C TYR A 23 16.35 1.52 0.65
N ASP A 24 16.00 0.76 1.71
CA ASP A 24 15.88 -0.69 1.68
C ASP A 24 14.47 -1.20 1.33
N GLY A 25 13.55 -0.30 0.93
CA GLY A 25 12.20 -0.65 0.48
C GLY A 25 11.19 -0.87 1.61
N ARG A 26 11.53 -0.56 2.86
CA ARG A 26 10.56 -0.54 3.97
C ARG A 26 9.67 0.70 3.91
N VAL A 27 8.41 0.54 4.32
CA VAL A 27 7.46 1.64 4.53
C VAL A 27 6.85 1.53 5.92
N ILE A 28 6.64 2.69 6.54
CA ILE A 28 5.88 2.81 7.78
C ILE A 28 4.52 3.39 7.41
N ILE A 29 3.46 2.65 7.70
CA ILE A 29 2.10 3.18 7.67
C ILE A 29 1.76 3.65 9.09
N GLY A 30 2.09 4.91 9.37
CA GLY A 30 1.97 5.48 10.72
C GLY A 30 0.56 5.91 11.12
N ASP A 31 -0.36 5.96 10.16
CA ASP A 31 -1.74 6.37 10.39
C ASP A 31 -2.70 5.70 9.39
N TYR A 32 -3.99 5.71 9.71
CA TYR A 32 -5.02 5.09 8.88
C TYR A 32 -5.20 5.79 7.52
N ASN A 33 -4.96 7.11 7.44
CA ASN A 33 -5.03 7.84 6.17
C ASN A 33 -3.95 7.35 5.19
N ALA A 34 -2.73 7.11 5.66
CA ALA A 34 -1.66 6.52 4.88
C ALA A 34 -2.07 5.13 4.35
N ALA A 35 -2.70 4.30 5.18
CA ALA A 35 -3.26 3.01 4.75
C ALA A 35 -4.33 3.17 3.67
N GLN A 36 -5.22 4.16 3.79
CA GLN A 36 -6.24 4.46 2.79
C GLN A 36 -5.64 4.88 1.45
N ARG A 37 -4.65 5.77 1.45
CA ARG A 37 -3.95 6.18 0.21
C ARG A 37 -3.25 4.99 -0.45
N PHE A 38 -2.61 4.14 0.36
CA PHE A 38 -1.93 2.94 -0.12
C PHE A 38 -2.91 1.98 -0.79
N ALA A 39 -4.01 1.63 -0.11
CA ALA A 39 -5.07 0.79 -0.65
C ALA A 39 -5.70 1.40 -1.91
N HIS A 40 -5.93 2.71 -1.94
CA HIS A 40 -6.50 3.40 -3.08
C HIS A 40 -5.64 3.25 -4.33
N ARG A 41 -4.32 3.47 -4.25
CA ARG A 41 -3.40 3.26 -5.38
C ARG A 41 -3.41 1.83 -5.89
N MET A 42 -3.45 0.85 -4.97
CA MET A 42 -3.57 -0.55 -5.35
C MET A 42 -4.89 -0.85 -6.08
N ASN A 43 -5.99 -0.29 -5.60
CA ASN A 43 -7.32 -0.50 -6.17
C ASN A 43 -7.48 0.13 -7.54
N VAL A 44 -6.91 1.32 -7.75
CA VAL A 44 -6.86 1.98 -9.07
C VAL A 44 -6.11 1.09 -10.06
N ALA A 45 -4.90 0.64 -9.71
CA ALA A 45 -4.09 -0.20 -10.60
C ALA A 45 -4.68 -1.60 -10.85
N ARG A 46 -5.57 -2.08 -9.98
CA ARG A 46 -6.26 -3.37 -10.10
C ARG A 46 -7.62 -3.28 -10.80
N GLU A 47 -8.07 -2.07 -11.14
CA GLU A 47 -9.42 -1.82 -11.66
C GLU A 47 -10.49 -2.42 -10.74
N ALA A 48 -10.33 -2.21 -9.42
CA ALA A 48 -11.18 -2.81 -8.41
C ALA A 48 -12.65 -2.34 -8.51
N ASP A 49 -12.91 -1.23 -9.21
CA ASP A 49 -14.26 -0.79 -9.59
C ASP A 49 -14.99 -1.82 -10.47
N LYS A 50 -14.24 -2.61 -11.25
CA LYS A 50 -14.79 -3.66 -12.12
C LYS A 50 -15.00 -4.99 -11.39
N SER A 51 -14.41 -5.16 -10.21
CA SER A 51 -14.39 -6.45 -9.50
C SER A 51 -14.00 -6.27 -8.03
N LEU A 52 -15.00 -6.39 -7.13
CA LEU A 52 -14.83 -6.20 -5.69
C LEU A 52 -13.84 -7.20 -5.05
N GLU A 53 -13.71 -8.39 -5.62
CA GLU A 53 -12.73 -9.41 -5.22
C GLU A 53 -11.27 -8.98 -5.45
N ARG A 54 -11.02 -7.95 -6.27
CA ARG A 54 -9.68 -7.36 -6.46
C ARG A 54 -9.38 -6.23 -5.46
N ALA A 55 -10.39 -5.78 -4.72
CA ALA A 55 -10.27 -4.65 -3.82
C ALA A 55 -9.40 -4.99 -2.59
N VAL A 56 -8.44 -4.14 -2.32
CA VAL A 56 -7.60 -4.11 -1.12
C VAL A 56 -8.24 -3.17 -0.11
N ARG A 57 -8.39 -3.62 1.13
CA ARG A 57 -8.94 -2.80 2.22
C ARG A 57 -7.82 -2.10 2.97
N ALA A 58 -8.04 -0.84 3.31
CA ALA A 58 -7.12 -0.06 4.13
C ALA A 58 -6.92 -0.65 5.53
N SER A 59 -7.97 -1.31 6.08
CA SER A 59 -7.89 -2.03 7.36
C SER A 59 -6.81 -3.11 7.36
N ASP A 60 -6.71 -3.85 6.25
CA ASP A 60 -5.79 -4.98 6.14
C ASP A 60 -4.35 -4.47 6.07
N ILE A 61 -4.12 -3.34 5.38
CA ILE A 61 -2.82 -2.67 5.33
C ILE A 61 -2.44 -2.08 6.69
N TYR A 62 -3.38 -1.41 7.36
CA TYR A 62 -3.14 -0.80 8.67
C TYR A 62 -2.83 -1.86 9.74
N ALA A 63 -3.50 -3.01 9.69
CA ALA A 63 -3.24 -4.13 10.58
C ALA A 63 -1.83 -4.74 10.43
N LEU A 64 -1.18 -4.60 9.27
CA LEU A 64 0.22 -5.01 9.09
C LEU A 64 1.22 -4.05 9.78
N GLY A 65 0.78 -2.84 10.12
CA GLY A 65 1.56 -1.80 10.78
C GLY A 65 1.38 -1.73 12.31
N LEU A 66 0.47 -2.53 12.87
CA LEU A 66 0.14 -2.64 14.30
C LEU A 66 0.84 -3.83 14.95
#